data_AF-A0A257NEE6-F1
#
_entry.id   AF-A0A257NEE6-F1
#
_cell.length_a   1.000
_cell.length_b   1.000
_cell.length_c   1.000
_cell.angle_alpha   90.00
_cell.angle_beta   90.00
_cell.angle_gamma   90.00
#
_symmetry.space_group_name_H-M   'P 1'
#
loop_
_entity.id
_entity.type
_entity.pdbx_description
1 polymer ?
#
loop_
_entity_poly.entity_id
_entity_poly.type
_entity_poly.pdbx_seq_one_letter_code
_entity_poly.pdbx_strand_id
1 'polypeptide(L)'
;MCHIPEQGFTSNEMATAVGIEGRTVRRNSPTLYNIAYARSLFHDSRETTLEQQIWAPLLAHNEMANPSIGYVIEKINNSADYNALFKEAFGKEPSMETVGMAIASYERTLNSANSAFDRWYYGKDKQALDAKAQRGFQLFNGKANCSSCHSITRNHALFTDNNNHNTGIGYAEAMGKTDKTQRVQV
;
A
#
# COMPACT_ATOMS: atom_id res chain seq x y z
N MET A 1 9.40 -2.60 11.54
CA MET A 1 8.55 -1.51 11.00
C MET A 1 8.18 -1.87 9.57
N CYS A 2 6.89 -1.79 9.19
CA CYS A 2 6.42 -2.35 7.91
C CYS A 2 6.27 -1.32 6.77
N HIS A 3 5.98 -0.06 7.10
CA HIS A 3 5.75 1.03 6.14
C HIS A 3 6.70 2.20 6.42
N ILE A 4 7.90 2.14 5.84
CA ILE A 4 8.99 3.11 6.09
C ILE A 4 8.90 4.22 5.03
N PRO A 5 8.71 5.50 5.40
CA PRO A 5 8.53 6.60 4.45
C PRO A 5 9.67 6.71 3.42
N GLU A 6 10.92 6.58 3.87
CA GLU A 6 12.13 6.67 3.05
C GLU A 6 12.25 5.53 2.04
N GLN A 7 11.51 4.43 2.26
CA GLN A 7 11.42 3.27 1.36
C GLN A 7 10.10 3.27 0.58
N GLY A 8 9.44 4.42 0.47
CA GLY A 8 8.17 4.58 -0.23
C GLY A 8 6.99 3.95 0.51
N PHE A 9 6.98 4.06 1.84
CA PHE A 9 6.01 3.42 2.73
C PHE A 9 5.93 1.91 2.55
N THR A 10 7.08 1.28 2.29
CA THR A 10 7.25 -0.18 2.25
C THR A 10 8.37 -0.60 3.19
N SER A 11 8.69 -1.90 3.21
CA SER A 11 9.92 -2.46 3.77
C SER A 11 10.66 -3.16 2.63
N ASN A 12 11.51 -2.44 1.89
CA ASN A 12 12.07 -2.90 0.62
C ASN A 12 13.38 -3.72 0.75
N GLU A 13 13.93 -3.83 1.96
CA GLU A 13 15.13 -4.64 2.25
C GLU A 13 14.81 -6.14 2.41
N MET A 14 13.54 -6.50 2.56
CA MET A 14 13.09 -7.87 2.82
C MET A 14 11.87 -8.23 1.97
N ALA A 15 11.77 -9.49 1.56
CA ALA A 15 10.60 -9.98 0.84
C ALA A 15 9.31 -9.84 1.68
N THR A 16 9.41 -10.10 2.97
CA THR A 16 8.34 -9.97 3.96
C THR A 16 8.85 -9.21 5.19
N ALA A 17 8.02 -8.34 5.75
CA ALA A 17 8.40 -7.52 6.89
C ALA A 17 8.56 -8.36 8.18
N VAL A 18 9.32 -7.83 9.12
CA VAL A 18 9.47 -8.38 10.47
C VAL A 18 8.60 -7.57 11.42
N GLY A 19 7.63 -8.25 12.02
CA GLY A 19 6.77 -7.73 13.07
C GLY A 19 7.42 -7.82 14.45
N ILE A 20 6.61 -7.80 15.49
CA ILE A 20 7.06 -7.83 16.88
C ILE A 20 7.86 -9.11 17.19
N GLU A 21 8.85 -9.00 18.09
CA GLU A 21 9.69 -10.12 18.55
C GLU A 21 10.41 -10.90 17.43
N GLY A 22 10.65 -10.28 16.27
CA GLY A 22 11.33 -10.93 15.16
C GLY A 22 10.43 -11.86 14.32
N ARG A 23 9.11 -11.82 14.51
CA ARG A 23 8.17 -12.67 13.76
C ARG A 23 7.96 -12.12 12.35
N THR A 24 8.29 -12.92 11.35
CA THR A 24 8.10 -12.56 9.95
C THR A 24 6.62 -12.67 9.54
N VAL A 25 6.13 -11.70 8.75
CA VAL A 25 4.78 -11.77 8.17
C VAL A 25 4.74 -12.68 6.94
N ARG A 26 3.55 -13.15 6.55
CA ARG A 26 3.37 -14.10 5.44
C ARG A 26 3.42 -13.45 4.05
N ARG A 27 3.27 -12.13 3.95
CA ARG A 27 3.14 -11.41 2.67
C ARG A 27 3.96 -10.13 2.70
N ASN A 28 4.37 -9.66 1.53
CA ASN A 28 5.04 -8.38 1.38
C ASN A 28 4.14 -7.22 1.86
N SER A 29 4.74 -6.21 2.50
CA SER A 29 4.05 -4.99 2.92
C SER A 29 3.89 -4.05 1.72
N PRO A 30 2.65 -3.84 1.20
CA PRO A 30 2.42 -2.95 0.07
C PRO A 30 2.73 -1.49 0.44
N THR A 31 2.91 -0.62 -0.57
CA THR A 31 3.06 0.82 -0.34
C THR A 31 1.77 1.44 0.20
N LEU A 32 1.89 2.49 1.01
CA LEU A 32 0.76 3.35 1.39
C LEU A 32 0.49 4.47 0.38
N TYR A 33 1.39 4.69 -0.60
CA TYR A 33 1.15 5.72 -1.61
C TYR A 33 -0.09 5.40 -2.44
N ASN A 34 -0.92 6.42 -2.66
CA ASN A 34 -2.15 6.37 -3.44
C ASN A 34 -3.21 5.39 -2.89
N ILE A 35 -3.07 4.91 -1.64
CA ILE A 35 -4.01 3.96 -1.04
C ILE A 35 -5.42 4.54 -0.86
N ALA A 36 -5.53 5.87 -0.84
CA ALA A 36 -6.78 6.62 -0.87
C ALA A 36 -7.74 6.19 -1.99
N TYR A 37 -7.19 5.70 -3.11
CA TYR A 37 -7.92 5.33 -4.30
C TYR A 37 -8.16 3.82 -4.44
N ALA A 38 -7.69 3.01 -3.49
CA ALA A 38 -7.89 1.57 -3.50
C ALA A 38 -9.35 1.24 -3.14
N ARG A 39 -9.97 0.32 -3.89
CA ARG A 39 -11.32 -0.19 -3.58
C ARG A 39 -11.32 -1.39 -2.64
N SER A 40 -10.20 -2.11 -2.60
CA SER A 40 -10.00 -3.28 -1.75
C SER A 40 -8.61 -3.25 -1.17
N LEU A 41 -8.50 -3.67 0.08
CA LEU A 41 -7.32 -3.59 0.91
C LEU A 41 -6.86 -4.99 1.31
N PHE A 42 -5.56 -5.09 1.62
CA PHE A 42 -4.81 -6.34 1.70
C PHE A 42 -4.72 -7.09 0.36
N HIS A 43 -3.71 -7.97 0.25
CA HIS A 43 -3.49 -8.82 -0.93
C HIS A 43 -4.66 -9.78 -1.26
N ASP A 44 -5.54 -10.06 -0.29
CA ASP A 44 -6.72 -10.90 -0.46
C ASP A 44 -8.03 -10.10 -0.50
N SER A 45 -7.94 -8.76 -0.58
CA SER A 45 -9.10 -7.88 -0.69
C SER A 45 -10.13 -8.05 0.43
N ARG A 46 -9.69 -8.51 1.62
CA ARG A 46 -10.57 -8.82 2.74
C ARG A 46 -11.12 -7.59 3.46
N GLU A 47 -10.60 -6.40 3.18
CA GLU A 47 -11.10 -5.14 3.71
C GLU A 47 -11.40 -4.12 2.62
N THR A 48 -12.32 -3.21 2.91
CA THR A 48 -12.81 -2.20 1.94
C THR A 48 -12.69 -0.77 2.43
N THR A 49 -12.33 -0.55 3.69
CA THR A 49 -12.18 0.79 4.27
C THR A 49 -10.87 0.89 5.04
N LEU A 50 -10.18 2.02 4.90
CA LEU A 50 -8.92 2.28 5.62
C LEU A 50 -9.18 2.30 7.13
N GLU A 51 -10.29 2.91 7.55
CA GLU A 51 -10.72 3.02 8.95
C GLU A 51 -10.81 1.66 9.66
N GLN A 52 -11.22 0.60 8.94
CA GLN A 52 -11.26 -0.76 9.48
C GLN A 52 -9.95 -1.51 9.29
N GLN A 53 -9.29 -1.32 8.14
CA GLN A 53 -8.04 -2.00 7.80
C GLN A 53 -6.97 -1.85 8.88
N ILE A 54 -6.86 -0.67 9.50
CA ILE A 54 -5.86 -0.32 10.53
C ILE A 54 -5.91 -1.26 11.75
N TRP A 55 -7.07 -1.80 12.10
CA TRP A 55 -7.20 -2.67 13.27
C TRP A 55 -6.56 -4.04 13.06
N ALA A 56 -6.50 -4.54 11.83
CA ALA A 56 -5.87 -5.82 11.54
C ALA A 56 -4.36 -5.84 11.90
N PRO A 57 -3.51 -4.91 11.41
CA PRO A 57 -2.09 -4.88 11.77
C PRO A 57 -1.86 -4.53 13.24
N LEU A 58 -2.72 -3.68 13.84
CA LEU A 58 -2.63 -3.33 15.26
C LEU A 58 -2.79 -4.55 16.17
N LEU A 59 -3.68 -5.48 15.83
CA LEU A 59 -4.05 -6.63 16.65
C LEU A 59 -3.34 -7.94 16.24
N ALA A 60 -2.80 -8.01 15.02
CA ALA A 60 -2.14 -9.22 14.54
C ALA A 60 -0.89 -9.57 15.37
N HIS A 61 -0.84 -10.80 15.88
CA HIS A 61 0.19 -11.33 16.77
C HIS A 61 1.61 -11.31 16.16
N ASN A 62 1.70 -11.32 14.84
CA ASN A 62 2.93 -11.34 14.06
C ASN A 62 3.22 -9.97 13.42
N GLU A 63 2.46 -8.93 13.79
CA GLU A 63 2.65 -7.55 13.34
C GLU A 63 2.88 -6.65 14.57
N MET A 64 1.87 -5.91 15.04
CA MET A 64 2.01 -5.02 16.21
C MET A 64 1.56 -5.66 17.54
N ALA A 65 0.81 -6.77 17.47
CA ALA A 65 0.44 -7.63 18.60
C ALA A 65 -0.17 -6.92 19.83
N ASN A 66 -0.99 -5.88 19.62
CA ASN A 66 -1.76 -5.34 20.73
C ASN A 66 -2.85 -6.35 21.14
N PRO A 67 -3.11 -6.53 22.45
CA PRO A 67 -4.01 -7.58 22.94
C PRO A 67 -5.49 -7.32 22.62
N SER A 68 -5.89 -6.06 22.45
CA SER A 68 -7.27 -5.69 22.11
C SER A 68 -7.36 -4.25 21.61
N ILE A 69 -8.48 -3.92 20.97
CA ILE A 69 -8.82 -2.54 20.59
C ILE A 69 -8.86 -1.64 21.83
N GLY A 70 -9.46 -2.13 22.92
CA GLY A 70 -9.56 -1.40 24.19
C GLY A 70 -8.19 -1.02 24.75
N TYR A 71 -7.21 -1.92 24.68
CA TYR A 71 -5.83 -1.64 25.10
C TYR A 71 -5.19 -0.51 24.28
N VAL A 72 -5.39 -0.51 22.96
CA VAL A 72 -4.86 0.56 22.08
C VAL A 72 -5.51 1.89 22.43
N ILE A 73 -6.84 1.92 22.56
CA ILE A 73 -7.60 3.13 22.90
C ILE A 73 -7.19 3.67 24.27
N GLU A 74 -7.10 2.82 25.29
CA GLU A 74 -6.66 3.19 26.63
C GLU A 74 -5.24 3.78 26.61
N LYS A 75 -4.33 3.16 25.86
CA LYS A 75 -2.96 3.67 25.70
C LYS A 75 -2.93 5.07 25.09
N ILE A 76 -3.80 5.35 24.10
CA ILE A 76 -3.92 6.68 23.48
C ILE A 76 -4.55 7.67 24.46
N ASN A 77 -5.62 7.26 25.17
CA ASN A 77 -6.30 8.06 26.18
C ASN A 77 -5.41 8.41 27.39
N ASN A 78 -4.37 7.63 27.66
CA ASN A 78 -3.40 7.95 28.71
C ASN A 78 -2.38 9.03 28.30
N SER A 79 -2.44 9.54 27.07
CA SER A 79 -1.62 10.67 26.61
C SER A 79 -2.45 11.96 26.59
N ALA A 80 -2.09 12.92 27.45
CA ALA A 80 -2.75 14.22 27.50
C ALA A 80 -2.69 14.96 26.16
N ASP A 81 -1.55 14.86 25.46
CA ASP A 81 -1.34 15.48 24.15
C ASP A 81 -2.29 14.91 23.10
N TYR A 82 -2.45 13.57 23.06
CA TYR A 82 -3.40 12.97 22.11
C TYR A 82 -4.84 13.34 22.44
N ASN A 83 -5.24 13.37 23.71
CA ASN A 83 -6.60 13.80 24.07
C ASN A 83 -6.91 15.21 23.56
N ALA A 84 -5.98 16.15 23.72
CA ALA A 84 -6.13 17.51 23.21
C ALA A 84 -6.28 17.54 21.68
N LEU A 85 -5.41 16.82 20.95
CA LEU A 85 -5.44 16.73 19.49
C LEU A 85 -6.73 16.08 18.95
N PHE A 86 -7.22 15.02 19.60
CA PHE A 86 -8.47 14.36 19.21
C PHE A 86 -9.68 15.27 19.48
N LYS A 87 -9.67 16.00 20.60
CA LYS A 87 -10.72 16.97 20.90
C LYS A 87 -10.75 18.10 19.87
N GLU A 88 -9.58 18.58 19.44
CA GLU A 88 -9.45 19.60 18.39
C GLU A 88 -9.94 19.09 17.03
N ALA A 89 -9.48 17.90 16.61
CA ALA A 89 -9.80 17.36 15.29
C ALA A 89 -11.25 16.84 15.15
N PHE A 90 -11.81 16.24 16.21
CA PHE A 90 -13.08 15.52 16.14
C PHE A 90 -14.14 16.00 17.13
N GLY A 91 -13.81 16.88 18.09
CA GLY A 91 -14.70 17.24 19.18
C GLY A 91 -14.98 16.11 20.18
N LYS A 92 -14.31 14.95 20.01
CA LYS A 92 -14.50 13.70 20.75
C LYS A 92 -13.16 13.23 21.33
N GLU A 93 -13.21 12.37 22.32
CA GLU A 93 -12.05 11.63 22.82
C GLU A 93 -11.61 10.54 21.81
N PRO A 94 -10.37 10.02 21.94
CA PRO A 94 -9.94 8.83 21.22
C PRO A 94 -10.91 7.64 21.39
N SER A 95 -11.36 7.10 20.27
CA SER A 95 -12.25 5.95 20.17
C SER A 95 -11.86 5.09 18.96
N MET A 96 -12.48 3.92 18.81
CA MET A 96 -12.24 3.08 17.63
C MET A 96 -12.55 3.84 16.32
N GLU A 97 -13.61 4.64 16.33
CA GLU A 97 -14.03 5.47 15.19
C GLU A 97 -12.97 6.55 14.91
N THR A 98 -12.64 7.38 15.90
CA THR A 98 -11.78 8.56 15.68
C THR A 98 -10.34 8.16 15.38
N VAL A 99 -9.82 7.08 16.00
CA VAL A 99 -8.48 6.56 15.71
C VAL A 99 -8.40 6.01 14.29
N GLY A 100 -9.39 5.23 13.87
CA GLY A 100 -9.50 4.75 12.49
C GLY A 100 -9.55 5.91 11.49
N MET A 101 -10.40 6.91 11.76
CA MET A 101 -10.51 8.11 10.91
C MET A 101 -9.22 8.93 10.87
N ALA A 102 -8.51 9.09 11.99
CA ALA A 102 -7.28 9.88 12.06
C ALA A 102 -6.19 9.30 11.15
N ILE A 103 -5.93 8.00 11.29
CA ILE A 103 -4.90 7.32 10.49
C ILE A 103 -5.32 7.24 9.02
N ALA A 104 -6.58 6.87 8.74
CA ALA A 104 -7.09 6.82 7.37
C ALA A 104 -7.03 8.20 6.69
N SER A 105 -7.26 9.29 7.43
CA SER A 105 -7.13 10.65 6.92
C SER A 105 -5.68 10.99 6.57
N TYR A 106 -4.72 10.61 7.40
CA TYR A 106 -3.30 10.76 7.09
C TYR A 106 -2.91 9.95 5.85
N GLU A 107 -3.31 8.68 5.76
CA GLU A 107 -3.04 7.82 4.60
C GLU A 107 -3.60 8.41 3.30
N ARG A 108 -4.76 9.06 3.35
CA ARG A 108 -5.35 9.77 2.20
C ARG A 108 -4.52 10.95 1.71
N THR A 109 -3.61 11.48 2.52
CA THR A 109 -2.69 12.55 2.11
C THR A 109 -1.46 12.02 1.35
N LEU A 110 -1.19 10.71 1.43
CA LEU A 110 -0.01 10.07 0.84
C LEU A 110 -0.20 9.85 -0.66
N ASN A 111 -0.34 10.93 -1.43
CA ASN A 111 -0.56 10.87 -2.87
C ASN A 111 0.74 11.09 -3.64
N SER A 112 1.03 10.16 -4.57
CA SER A 112 2.11 10.26 -5.55
C SER A 112 1.48 10.54 -6.92
N ALA A 113 1.50 11.82 -7.32
CA ALA A 113 0.83 12.32 -8.52
C ALA A 113 1.66 13.35 -9.33
N ASN A 114 2.99 13.29 -9.20
CA ASN A 114 3.91 14.17 -9.93
C ASN A 114 5.14 13.40 -10.46
N SER A 115 4.95 12.14 -10.82
CA SER A 115 6.01 11.34 -11.44
C SER A 115 6.39 11.91 -12.82
N ALA A 116 7.52 11.47 -13.36
CA ALA A 116 7.90 11.74 -14.75
C ALA A 116 6.79 11.33 -15.74
N PHE A 117 6.11 10.21 -15.45
CA PHE A 117 4.97 9.76 -16.24
C PHE A 117 3.79 10.73 -16.16
N ASP A 118 3.44 11.22 -14.97
CA ASP A 118 2.30 12.12 -14.77
C ASP A 118 2.50 13.43 -15.55
N ARG A 119 3.69 14.03 -15.42
CA ARG A 119 4.04 15.26 -16.14
C ARG A 119 4.03 15.07 -17.65
N TRP A 120 4.51 13.93 -18.13
CA TRP A 120 4.53 13.63 -19.57
C TRP A 120 3.14 13.32 -20.13
N TYR A 121 2.41 12.40 -19.51
CA TYR A 121 1.15 11.89 -20.04
C TYR A 121 -0.03 12.83 -19.76
N TYR A 122 -0.17 13.31 -18.53
CA TYR A 122 -1.26 14.21 -18.12
C TYR A 122 -0.86 15.68 -18.25
N GLY A 123 0.34 16.05 -17.78
CA GLY A 123 0.86 17.41 -17.83
C GLY A 123 1.32 17.88 -19.22
N LYS A 124 1.40 16.97 -20.20
CA LYS A 124 1.80 17.22 -21.60
C LYS A 124 3.22 17.77 -21.76
N ASP A 125 4.07 17.60 -20.75
CA ASP A 125 5.50 17.92 -20.84
C ASP A 125 6.24 16.83 -21.62
N LYS A 126 6.53 17.10 -22.89
CA LYS A 126 7.21 16.15 -23.79
C LYS A 126 8.62 15.77 -23.33
N GLN A 127 9.25 16.55 -22.45
CA GLN A 127 10.61 16.32 -21.96
C GLN A 127 10.64 15.60 -20.61
N ALA A 128 9.51 15.46 -19.92
CA ALA A 128 9.46 14.87 -18.59
C ALA A 128 9.77 13.37 -18.56
N LEU A 129 9.56 12.65 -19.66
CA LEU A 129 9.77 11.21 -19.76
C LEU A 129 10.72 10.89 -20.92
N ASP A 130 11.78 10.13 -20.63
CA ASP A 130 12.80 9.82 -21.64
C ASP A 130 12.29 8.88 -22.74
N ALA A 131 13.04 8.81 -23.85
CA ALA A 131 12.65 8.00 -25.01
C ALA A 131 12.62 6.49 -24.72
N LYS A 132 13.38 5.98 -23.73
CA LYS A 132 13.36 4.56 -23.35
C LYS A 132 12.05 4.22 -22.64
N ALA A 133 11.64 5.04 -21.68
CA ALA A 133 10.39 4.91 -20.95
C ALA A 133 9.17 5.09 -21.88
N GLN A 134 9.23 6.01 -22.85
CA GLN A 134 8.17 6.14 -23.87
C GLN A 134 8.01 4.86 -24.73
N ARG A 135 9.11 4.19 -25.10
CA ARG A 135 9.03 2.88 -25.77
C ARG A 135 8.48 1.80 -24.84
N GLY A 136 8.85 1.82 -23.56
CA GLY A 136 8.27 0.94 -22.54
C GLY A 136 6.75 1.11 -22.43
N PHE A 137 6.27 2.35 -22.47
CA PHE A 137 4.85 2.67 -22.46
C PHE A 137 4.10 2.13 -23.69
N GLN A 138 4.70 2.18 -24.89
CA GLN A 138 4.13 1.56 -26.08
C GLN A 138 4.00 0.04 -25.95
N LEU A 139 5.00 -0.61 -25.33
CA LEU A 139 4.93 -2.05 -25.05
C LEU A 139 3.84 -2.37 -24.03
N PHE A 140 3.77 -1.60 -22.95
CA PHE A 140 2.80 -1.73 -21.85
C PHE A 140 1.34 -1.69 -22.34
N ASN A 141 1.02 -0.74 -23.23
CA ASN A 141 -0.34 -0.56 -23.78
C ASN A 141 -0.61 -1.37 -25.06
N GLY A 142 0.43 -2.00 -25.61
CA GLY A 142 0.36 -2.71 -26.88
C GLY A 142 0.63 -4.20 -26.68
N LYS A 143 1.74 -4.66 -27.26
CA LYS A 143 2.06 -6.09 -27.39
C LYS A 143 2.14 -6.83 -26.05
N ALA A 144 2.58 -6.19 -24.96
CA ALA A 144 2.66 -6.86 -23.66
C ALA A 144 1.31 -6.88 -22.90
N ASN A 145 0.33 -6.10 -23.35
CA ASN A 145 -1.04 -6.08 -22.83
C ASN A 145 -1.13 -5.86 -21.30
N CYS A 146 -0.15 -5.18 -20.70
CA CYS A 146 -0.10 -4.95 -19.25
C CYS A 146 -1.27 -4.06 -18.79
N SER A 147 -1.68 -3.11 -19.63
CA SER A 147 -2.78 -2.18 -19.36
C SER A 147 -4.16 -2.84 -19.26
N SER A 148 -4.27 -4.14 -19.55
CA SER A 148 -5.53 -4.90 -19.39
C SER A 148 -5.95 -5.05 -17.92
N CYS A 149 -4.99 -5.20 -17.01
CA CYS A 149 -5.22 -5.20 -15.56
C CYS A 149 -4.60 -3.95 -14.88
N HIS A 150 -3.50 -3.42 -15.43
CA HIS A 150 -2.82 -2.24 -14.88
C HIS A 150 -3.29 -0.96 -15.58
N SER A 151 -4.57 -0.64 -15.38
CA SER A 151 -5.31 0.36 -16.14
C SER A 151 -4.81 1.80 -15.97
N ILE A 152 -4.93 2.57 -17.06
CA ILE A 152 -4.68 4.00 -17.14
C ILE A 152 -5.97 4.65 -17.64
N THR A 153 -6.50 5.63 -16.92
CA THR A 153 -7.76 6.29 -17.27
C THR A 153 -7.52 7.67 -17.85
N ARG A 154 -8.60 8.36 -18.22
CA ARG A 154 -8.51 9.76 -18.69
C ARG A 154 -7.96 10.70 -17.61
N ASN A 155 -8.22 10.40 -16.34
CA ASN A 155 -8.02 11.34 -15.24
C ASN A 155 -6.90 10.91 -14.28
N HIS A 156 -6.49 9.64 -14.28
CA HIS A 156 -5.45 9.13 -13.38
C HIS A 156 -4.80 7.85 -13.91
N ALA A 157 -3.55 7.62 -13.52
CA ALA A 157 -2.82 6.38 -13.78
C ALA A 157 -2.42 5.72 -12.46
N LEU A 158 -3.35 4.99 -11.84
CA LEU A 158 -3.04 4.19 -10.65
C LEU A 158 -2.40 2.85 -11.01
N PHE A 159 -2.36 2.52 -12.31
CA PHE A 159 -1.81 1.26 -12.84
C PHE A 159 -2.44 0.03 -12.17
N THR A 160 -3.75 0.09 -11.92
CA THR A 160 -4.56 -1.00 -11.37
C THR A 160 -6.00 -0.84 -11.82
N ASP A 161 -6.67 -1.96 -12.09
CA ASP A 161 -8.10 -2.04 -12.33
C ASP A 161 -8.92 -2.25 -11.04
N ASN A 162 -8.23 -2.35 -9.89
CA ASN A 162 -8.81 -2.64 -8.57
C ASN A 162 -9.54 -4.00 -8.49
N ASN A 163 -9.25 -4.95 -9.38
CA ASN A 163 -9.84 -6.30 -9.34
C ASN A 163 -8.86 -7.34 -8.80
N ASN A 164 -9.40 -8.48 -8.37
CA ASN A 164 -8.61 -9.64 -7.99
C ASN A 164 -8.29 -10.49 -9.22
N HIS A 165 -7.00 -10.78 -9.41
CA HIS A 165 -6.52 -11.61 -10.51
C HIS A 165 -5.64 -12.74 -9.98
N ASN A 166 -5.80 -13.94 -10.52
CA ASN A 166 -4.86 -15.03 -10.31
C ASN A 166 -3.91 -15.12 -11.50
N THR A 167 -2.67 -14.70 -11.31
CA THR A 167 -1.63 -14.72 -12.34
C THR A 167 -0.95 -16.09 -12.49
N GLY A 168 -1.29 -17.06 -11.65
CA GLY A 168 -0.68 -18.39 -11.62
C GLY A 168 0.70 -18.46 -10.94
N ILE A 169 1.29 -17.32 -10.55
CA ILE A 169 2.62 -17.27 -9.92
C ILE A 169 2.64 -18.05 -8.60
N GLY A 170 1.68 -17.79 -7.70
CA GLY A 170 1.62 -18.48 -6.42
C GLY A 170 1.42 -20.00 -6.55
N TYR A 171 0.70 -20.44 -7.59
CA TYR A 171 0.57 -21.87 -7.90
C TYR A 171 1.88 -22.45 -8.44
N ALA A 172 2.57 -21.74 -9.35
CA ALA A 172 3.85 -22.19 -9.90
C ALA A 172 4.94 -22.33 -8.82
N GLU A 173 5.02 -21.36 -7.90
CA GLU A 173 5.93 -21.40 -6.75
C GLU A 173 5.61 -22.56 -5.81
N ALA A 174 4.33 -22.74 -5.43
CA ALA A 174 3.91 -23.82 -4.53
C ALA A 174 4.15 -25.22 -5.13
N MET A 175 4.07 -25.35 -6.46
CA MET A 175 4.33 -26.60 -7.17
C MET A 175 5.81 -26.82 -7.50
N GLY A 176 6.72 -25.94 -7.03
CA GLY A 176 8.16 -26.09 -7.24
C GLY A 176 8.60 -25.97 -8.71
N LYS A 177 7.79 -25.33 -9.56
CA LYS A 177 8.15 -25.04 -10.96
C LYS A 177 9.02 -23.79 -11.02
N THR A 178 10.16 -23.80 -10.33
CA THR A 178 11.20 -22.79 -10.58
C THR A 178 11.98 -23.20 -11.82
N ASP A 179 12.22 -22.24 -12.72
CA ASP A 179 13.03 -22.48 -13.90
C ASP A 179 14.41 -23.00 -13.49
N LYS A 180 14.89 -24.06 -14.16
CA LYS A 180 16.18 -24.72 -13.88
C LYS A 180 17.41 -23.80 -13.98
N THR A 181 17.24 -22.57 -14.47
CA THR A 181 18.28 -21.57 -14.66
C THR A 181 17.68 -20.18 -14.50
N GLN A 182 18.10 -19.46 -13.46
CA GLN A 182 17.87 -18.02 -13.34
C GLN A 182 19.10 -17.29 -13.91
N ARG A 183 18.90 -16.46 -14.94
CA ARG A 183 19.93 -15.48 -15.32
C ARG A 183 19.88 -14.34 -14.31
N VAL A 184 20.88 -14.30 -13.43
CA VAL A 184 21.18 -13.12 -12.63
C VAL A 184 21.63 -12.04 -13.61
N GLN A 185 20.93 -10.90 -13.67
CA GLN A 185 21.44 -9.74 -14.38
C GLN A 185 22.70 -9.27 -13.64
N VAL A 186 23.84 -9.35 -14.33
CA VAL A 186 25.10 -8.71 -13.96
C VAL A 186 25.08 -7.28 -14.49
#